data_AF-A0A943LBW8-F1
#
_entry.id   AF-A0A943LBW8-F1
#
_cell.length_a   1.000
_cell.length_b   1.000
_cell.length_c   1.000
_cell.angle_alpha   90.00
_cell.angle_beta   90.00
_cell.angle_gamma   90.00
#
_symmetry.space_group_name_H-M   'P 1'
#
loop_
_entity.id
_entity.type
_entity.pdbx_description
1 polymer ?
#
loop_
_entity_poly.entity_id
_entity_poly.type
_entity_poly.pdbx_seq_one_letter_code
_entity_poly.pdbx_strand_id
1 'polypeptide(L)'
;NDIYKEISKAEKQYYKHKESNEIAMVIDIKEIVDESTDIIEDYIKSEDKEILIKEINLLEEEERVLLKAIYVENITLKKYAEEKDLEYHKARYMKDKILEKLKKNIKKIW
;
A
#
# COMPACT_ATOMS: atom_id res chain seq x y z
N ASN A 1 -17.97 -39.35 1.95
CA ASN A 1 -17.85 -38.52 0.73
C ASN A 1 -16.73 -37.52 0.97
N ASP A 2 -15.47 -37.98 0.87
CA ASP A 2 -14.29 -37.26 1.36
C ASP A 2 -13.95 -36.02 0.54
N ILE A 3 -14.37 -35.98 -0.72
CA ILE A 3 -14.19 -34.84 -1.64
C ILE A 3 -14.84 -33.56 -1.10
N TYR A 4 -16.04 -33.65 -0.51
CA TYR A 4 -16.72 -32.49 0.07
C TYR A 4 -16.02 -31.95 1.34
N LYS A 5 -15.30 -32.81 2.07
CA LYS A 5 -14.51 -32.40 3.24
C LYS A 5 -13.24 -31.65 2.84
N GLU A 6 -12.62 -32.06 1.73
CA GLU A 6 -11.45 -31.41 1.14
C GLU A 6 -11.80 -30.01 0.62
N ILE A 7 -12.91 -29.87 -0.13
CA ILE A 7 -13.38 -28.57 -0.65
C ILE A 7 -13.67 -27.59 0.49
N SER A 8 -14.37 -28.02 1.53
CA SER A 8 -14.68 -27.15 2.69
C SER A 8 -13.44 -26.70 3.47
N LYS A 9 -12.38 -27.52 3.52
CA LYS A 9 -11.09 -27.12 4.13
C LYS A 9 -10.36 -26.09 3.27
N ALA A 10 -10.31 -26.30 1.95
CA ALA A 10 -9.69 -25.37 1.02
C ALA A 10 -10.40 -24.01 1.01
N GLU A 11 -11.73 -23.99 1.03
CA GLU A 11 -12.52 -22.76 1.16
C GLU A 11 -12.21 -22.03 2.47
N LYS A 12 -12.22 -22.73 3.61
CA LYS A 12 -11.88 -22.12 4.91
C LYS A 12 -10.46 -21.55 4.93
N GLN A 13 -9.49 -22.22 4.32
CA GLN A 13 -8.12 -21.72 4.20
C GLN A 13 -8.04 -20.50 3.29
N TYR A 14 -8.74 -20.51 2.16
CA TYR A 14 -8.83 -19.39 1.23
C TYR A 14 -9.41 -18.14 1.90
N TYR A 15 -10.55 -18.26 2.59
CA TYR A 15 -11.16 -17.14 3.30
C TYR A 15 -10.30 -16.65 4.47
N LYS A 16 -9.65 -17.55 5.20
CA LYS A 16 -8.72 -17.18 6.28
C LYS A 16 -7.49 -16.42 5.75
N HIS A 17 -6.93 -16.84 4.62
CA HIS A 17 -5.84 -16.12 3.95
C HIS A 17 -6.31 -14.76 3.41
N LYS A 18 -7.51 -14.70 2.84
CA LYS A 18 -8.10 -13.45 2.36
C LYS A 18 -8.30 -12.45 3.51
N GLU A 19 -8.90 -12.86 4.61
CA GLU A 19 -9.09 -12.02 5.81
C GLU A 19 -7.75 -11.59 6.42
N SER A 20 -6.75 -12.49 6.47
CA SER A 20 -5.43 -12.16 6.99
C SER A 20 -4.69 -11.15 6.10
N ASN A 21 -4.85 -11.27 4.77
CA ASN A 21 -4.30 -10.30 3.82
C ASN A 21 -5.03 -8.96 3.89
N GLU A 22 -6.35 -8.96 4.05
CA GLU A 22 -7.13 -7.73 4.25
C GLU A 22 -6.71 -7.01 5.53
N ILE A 23 -6.52 -7.75 6.64
CA ILE A 23 -6.03 -7.20 7.91
C ILE A 23 -4.59 -6.67 7.77
N ALA A 24 -3.69 -7.42 7.13
CA ALA A 24 -2.31 -6.99 6.89
C ALA A 24 -2.26 -5.72 6.03
N MET A 25 -3.08 -5.66 4.98
CA MET A 25 -3.18 -4.51 4.09
C MET A 25 -3.72 -3.28 4.82
N VAL A 26 -4.71 -3.45 5.70
CA VAL A 26 -5.23 -2.36 6.54
C VAL A 26 -4.17 -1.84 7.52
N ILE A 27 -3.36 -2.73 8.11
CA ILE A 27 -2.27 -2.35 9.02
C ILE A 27 -1.17 -1.61 8.27
N ASP A 28 -0.72 -2.13 7.13
CA ASP A 28 0.29 -1.48 6.29
C ASP A 28 -0.13 -0.07 5.87
N ILE A 29 -1.42 0.13 5.59
CA ILE A 29 -1.96 1.44 5.21
C ILE A 29 -2.00 2.40 6.39
N LYS A 30 -2.41 1.94 7.58
CA LYS A 30 -2.35 2.77 8.79
C LYS A 30 -0.93 3.22 9.10
N GLU A 31 0.04 2.35 8.87
CA GLU A 31 1.46 2.68 8.99
C GLU A 31 1.89 3.69 7.90
N ILE A 32 1.47 3.52 6.63
CA ILE A 32 1.68 4.50 5.54
C ILE A 32 1.14 5.89 5.88
N VAL A 33 0.03 5.94 6.61
CA VAL A 33 -0.70 7.16 6.93
C VAL A 33 -0.35 7.69 8.33
N ASP A 34 0.82 7.30 8.87
CA ASP A 34 1.33 7.60 10.21
C ASP A 34 0.70 8.84 10.85
N GLU A 35 -0.23 8.59 11.78
CA GLU A 35 -1.01 9.61 12.49
C GLU A 35 -0.13 10.51 13.37
N SER A 36 1.16 10.16 13.57
CA SER A 36 2.10 10.88 14.43
C SER A 36 2.96 11.93 13.71
N THR A 37 2.85 12.07 12.38
CA THR A 37 3.50 13.17 11.65
C THR A 37 2.63 14.43 11.74
N ASP A 38 2.77 15.14 12.86
CA ASP A 38 2.04 16.37 13.22
C ASP A 38 2.52 17.59 12.40
N ILE A 39 2.36 17.55 11.08
CA ILE A 39 2.88 18.59 10.19
C ILE A 39 1.77 19.03 9.22
N ILE A 40 1.06 20.06 9.65
CA ILE A 40 0.40 21.06 8.81
C ILE A 40 -1.02 20.69 8.37
N GLU A 41 -1.93 21.10 9.26
CA GLU A 41 -3.26 21.64 9.01
C GLU A 41 -4.40 20.63 8.81
N ASP A 42 -5.46 20.84 9.59
CA ASP A 42 -6.85 20.38 9.46
C ASP A 42 -7.52 20.65 8.07
N TYR A 43 -6.73 20.85 7.01
CA TYR A 43 -7.09 21.44 5.72
C TYR A 43 -6.70 20.61 4.49
N ILE A 44 -5.94 19.52 4.64
CA ILE A 44 -6.11 18.38 3.72
C ILE A 44 -7.44 17.75 4.17
N LYS A 45 -8.54 18.14 3.53
CA LYS A 45 -9.90 17.74 3.92
C LYS A 45 -9.89 16.24 4.23
N SER A 46 -10.57 15.81 5.30
CA SER A 46 -10.73 14.39 5.63
C SER A 46 -11.08 13.52 4.41
N GLU A 47 -11.80 14.11 3.46
CA GLU A 47 -12.13 13.56 2.13
C GLU A 47 -10.90 13.29 1.24
N ASP A 48 -9.92 14.20 1.16
CA ASP A 48 -8.68 14.00 0.41
C ASP A 48 -7.81 12.88 1.04
N LYS A 49 -7.82 12.78 2.38
CA LYS A 49 -7.17 11.67 3.12
C LYS A 49 -7.85 10.33 2.81
N GLU A 50 -9.17 10.27 2.84
CA GLU A 50 -9.93 9.06 2.49
C GLU A 50 -9.72 8.66 1.02
N ILE A 51 -9.70 9.62 0.11
CA ILE A 51 -9.40 9.38 -1.31
C ILE A 51 -7.99 8.83 -1.47
N LEU A 52 -6.99 9.43 -0.82
CA LEU A 52 -5.62 8.96 -0.87
C LEU A 52 -5.50 7.52 -0.33
N ILE A 53 -6.15 7.22 0.78
CA ILE A 53 -6.21 5.85 1.35
C ILE A 53 -6.82 4.87 0.34
N LYS A 54 -7.96 5.22 -0.28
CA LYS A 54 -8.60 4.39 -1.30
C LYS A 54 -7.69 4.16 -2.51
N GLU A 55 -7.00 5.20 -2.97
CA GLU A 55 -6.08 5.07 -4.11
C GLU A 55 -4.84 4.25 -3.77
N ILE A 56 -4.30 4.37 -2.56
CA ILE A 56 -3.20 3.49 -2.08
C ILE A 56 -3.65 2.03 -1.99
N ASN A 57 -4.90 1.76 -1.60
CA ASN A 57 -5.47 0.40 -1.62
C ASN A 57 -5.51 -0.22 -3.02
N LEU A 58 -5.63 0.59 -4.07
CA LEU A 58 -5.70 0.12 -5.46
C LEU A 58 -4.31 -0.12 -6.08
N LEU A 59 -3.23 0.30 -5.40
CA LEU A 59 -1.87 0.00 -5.83
C LEU A 59 -1.55 -1.47 -5.66
N GLU A 60 -0.58 -1.97 -6.42
CA GLU A 60 -0.06 -3.32 -6.23
C GLU A 60 0.72 -3.44 -4.92
N GLU A 61 0.89 -4.66 -4.40
CA GLU A 61 1.59 -4.88 -3.12
C GLU A 61 3.02 -4.31 -3.13
N GLU A 62 3.76 -4.53 -4.22
CA GLU A 62 5.12 -3.99 -4.37
C GLU A 62 5.15 -2.46 -4.36
N GLU A 63 4.11 -1.81 -4.89
CA GLU A 63 3.98 -0.36 -4.91
C GLU A 63 3.70 0.18 -3.50
N ARG A 64 2.83 -0.49 -2.74
CA ARG A 64 2.56 -0.15 -1.33
C ARG A 64 3.80 -0.35 -0.45
N VAL A 65 4.54 -1.44 -0.66
CA VAL A 65 5.79 -1.73 0.05
C VAL A 65 6.82 -0.63 -0.21
N LEU A 66 6.97 -0.18 -1.46
CA LEU A 66 7.86 0.94 -1.78
C LEU A 66 7.40 2.23 -1.07
N LEU A 67 6.11 2.56 -1.09
CA LEU A 67 5.61 3.75 -0.39
C LEU A 67 5.85 3.67 1.13
N LYS A 68 5.58 2.51 1.74
CA LYS A 68 5.82 2.27 3.17
C LYS A 68 7.29 2.48 3.54
N ALA A 69 8.19 1.88 2.78
CA ALA A 69 9.62 2.02 3.02
C ALA A 69 10.06 3.49 3.00
N ILE A 70 9.61 4.26 2.00
CA ILE A 70 10.04 5.66 1.83
C ILE A 70 9.39 6.61 2.83
N TYR A 71 8.08 6.51 3.06
CA TYR A 71 7.32 7.53 3.78
C TYR A 71 7.02 7.19 5.24
N VAL A 72 7.20 5.93 5.66
CA VAL A 72 6.95 5.48 7.05
C VAL A 72 8.26 5.08 7.70
N GLU A 73 8.95 4.14 7.06
CA GLU A 73 10.17 3.55 7.60
C GLU A 73 11.38 4.48 7.40
N ASN A 74 11.18 5.62 6.72
CA ASN A 74 12.19 6.63 6.41
C ASN A 74 13.44 6.02 5.72
N ILE A 75 13.23 4.96 4.93
CA ILE A 75 14.27 4.32 4.13
C ILE A 75 14.53 5.18 2.90
N THR A 76 15.81 5.44 2.61
CA THR A 76 16.16 6.18 1.39
C THR A 76 15.92 5.30 0.15
N LEU A 77 15.56 5.92 -0.99
CA LEU A 77 15.44 5.19 -2.26
C LEU A 77 16.70 4.41 -2.64
N LYS A 78 17.88 4.93 -2.27
CA LYS A 78 19.15 4.23 -2.49
C LYS A 78 19.22 2.93 -1.70
N LYS A 79 18.92 2.99 -0.40
CA LYS A 79 18.89 1.82 0.48
C LYS A 79 17.81 0.81 0.06
N TYR A 80 16.62 1.29 -0.30
CA TYR A 80 15.56 0.42 -0.85
C TYR A 80 16.01 -0.30 -2.12
N ALA A 81 16.70 0.40 -3.02
CA ALA A 81 17.22 -0.18 -4.24
C ALA A 81 18.28 -1.26 -3.94
N GLU A 82 19.19 -0.98 -3.01
CA GLU A 82 20.20 -1.95 -2.54
C GLU A 82 19.55 -3.20 -1.91
N GLU A 83 18.54 -3.04 -1.04
CA GLU A 83 17.83 -4.15 -0.38
C GLU A 83 17.01 -5.01 -1.34
N LYS A 84 16.58 -4.44 -2.47
CA LYS A 84 15.78 -5.12 -3.49
C LYS A 84 16.57 -5.58 -4.70
N ASP A 85 17.90 -5.43 -4.69
CA ASP A 85 18.78 -5.71 -5.85
C ASP A 85 18.32 -4.98 -7.12
N LEU A 86 17.92 -3.72 -6.95
CA LEU A 86 17.47 -2.82 -8.01
C LEU A 86 18.50 -1.72 -8.26
N GLU A 87 18.57 -1.26 -9.50
CA GLU A 87 19.30 -0.05 -9.81
C GLU A 87 18.56 1.17 -9.28
N TYR A 88 19.29 2.14 -8.71
CA TYR A 88 18.68 3.35 -8.13
C TYR A 88 17.71 4.06 -9.07
N HIS A 89 18.04 4.13 -10.37
CA HIS A 89 17.18 4.78 -11.35
C HIS A 89 15.87 4.02 -11.58
N LYS A 90 15.85 2.69 -11.42
CA LYS A 90 14.65 1.85 -11.48
C LYS A 90 13.76 2.11 -10.26
N ALA A 91 14.33 2.10 -9.05
CA ALA A 91 13.59 2.43 -7.84
C ALA A 91 12.98 3.84 -7.89
N ARG A 92 13.73 4.82 -8.40
CA ARG A 92 13.23 6.18 -8.64
C ARG A 92 12.07 6.18 -9.64
N TYR A 93 12.23 5.50 -10.78
CA TYR A 93 11.19 5.42 -11.80
C TYR A 93 9.90 4.75 -11.28
N MET A 94 10.03 3.70 -10.47
CA MET A 94 8.89 3.05 -9.80
C MET A 94 8.15 4.03 -8.89
N LYS A 95 8.88 4.74 -8.02
CA LYS A 95 8.28 5.76 -7.14
C LYS A 95 7.56 6.83 -7.95
N ASP A 96 8.19 7.36 -9.00
CA ASP A 96 7.62 8.42 -9.81
C ASP A 96 6.34 7.94 -10.52
N LYS A 97 6.31 6.70 -11.03
CA LYS A 97 5.11 6.08 -11.59
C LYS A 97 3.97 5.93 -10.59
N ILE A 98 4.28 5.50 -9.37
CA ILE A 98 3.27 5.36 -8.31
C ILE A 98 2.65 6.74 -8.00
N LEU A 99 3.48 7.77 -7.87
CA LEU A 99 3.02 9.14 -7.63
C LEU A 99 2.18 9.67 -8.79
N GLU A 100 2.54 9.35 -10.04
CA GLU A 100 1.73 9.70 -11.21
C GLU A 100 0.36 9.01 -11.20
N LYS A 101 0.29 7.72 -10.82
CA LYS A 101 -0.97 6.98 -10.66
C LYS A 101 -1.86 7.65 -9.63
N LEU A 102 -1.34 7.87 -8.42
CA LEU A 102 -2.07 8.53 -7.34
C LEU A 102 -2.57 9.91 -7.75
N LYS A 103 -1.68 10.74 -8.34
CA LYS A 103 -2.04 12.09 -8.80
C LYS A 103 -3.13 12.10 -9.87
N LYS A 104 -3.08 11.16 -10.82
CA LYS A 104 -4.07 11.06 -11.90
C LYS A 104 -5.46 10.72 -11.35
N ASN A 105 -5.52 9.87 -10.34
CA ASN A 105 -6.79 9.41 -9.79
C ASN A 105 -7.38 10.43 -8.80
N ILE A 106 -6.55 11.07 -7.98
CA ILE A 106 -6.98 12.17 -7.10
C ILE A 106 -7.49 13.36 -7.92
N LYS A 107 -6.81 13.74 -9.00
CA LYS A 107 -7.25 14.84 -9.89
C LYS A 107 -8.51 14.57 -10.70
N LYS A 108 -8.95 13.32 -10.84
CA LYS A 108 -10.23 13.01 -11.51
C LYS A 108 -11.45 13.29 -10.63
N ILE A 109 -11.24 13.49 -9.34
CA ILE A 109 -12.31 13.66 -8.36
C ILE A 109 -12.66 15.15 -8.16
N TRP A 110 -11.84 16.06 -8.70
CA TRP A 110 -12.04 17.51 -8.72
C TRP A 110 -12.33 18.01 -10.15
#